data_AF-A0A6B3QU91-F1
#
_entry.id   AF-A0A6B3QU91-F1
#
_cell.length_a   1.000
_cell.length_b   1.000
_cell.length_c   1.000
_cell.angle_alpha   90.00
_cell.angle_beta   90.00
_cell.angle_gamma   90.00
#
_symmetry.space_group_name_H-M   'P 1'
#
loop_
_entity.id
_entity.type
_entity.pdbx_description
1 polymer ?
#
loop_
_entity_poly.entity_id
_entity_poly.type
_entity_poly.pdbx_seq_one_letter_code
_entity_poly.pdbx_strand_id
1 'polypeptide(L)'
;MYNLTPQVHVPDDMLRPLSEALGLGRFTAHVEAAELLLPRLVLHERVVDITLPANAVRVDGAAITLAVTPRRDPLLFVDVEIADDADGADAIAETLYATWQNRAATRVDGVPLTEWLDARLRAYGIPDGSAGRPPLEFGRNVHQSVFPGAALARGLLAEHVPGDAVGQDVVTIVLRGTLDSHTGATLGIRRPETLNNTGQTMVAHGRGVSVIVGYAPPVENAFGLAAAGILTAVAAVHRIRRQAFEALELDRAAAVETTDDARALVGQLSRRLNDLQLDLSFSVEAYADTILIPELLVESFHASLRDVSSLADALANTSRIVERVNAVLATRRVDLETASQQYAEDRDRVLAAVIAVGSLIALPPALLLAYFGVNSSDVDSRRSILDIQHYGVAYAIAWLPFLLLIAVGLVARRRISLRLSAPDAAAPARRTRRPRLRRSRRRGR
;
A
#
# COMPACT_ATOMS: atom_id res chain seq x y z
N MET A 1 -16.09 -10.00 13.63
CA MET A 1 -15.84 -9.61 12.22
C MET A 1 -14.34 -9.56 11.95
N TYR A 2 -13.88 -10.20 10.88
CA TYR A 2 -12.47 -10.30 10.52
C TYR A 2 -12.26 -9.86 9.08
N ASN A 3 -11.23 -9.05 8.83
CA ASN A 3 -10.72 -8.90 7.48
C ASN A 3 -9.89 -10.14 7.11
N LEU A 4 -10.05 -10.68 5.89
CA LEU A 4 -9.24 -11.78 5.38
C LEU A 4 -8.32 -11.30 4.24
N THR A 5 -7.31 -12.12 3.92
CA THR A 5 -6.41 -11.94 2.78
C THR A 5 -6.12 -13.30 2.14
N PRO A 6 -5.82 -13.40 0.84
CA PRO A 6 -5.80 -12.34 -0.18
C PRO A 6 -7.21 -11.94 -0.65
N GLN A 7 -7.30 -10.94 -1.54
CA GLN A 7 -8.55 -10.54 -2.19
C GLN A 7 -9.24 -11.71 -2.90
N VAL A 8 -10.57 -11.78 -2.79
CA VAL A 8 -11.41 -12.82 -3.42
C VAL A 8 -12.12 -12.22 -4.63
N HIS A 9 -11.78 -12.69 -5.82
CA HIS A 9 -12.49 -12.31 -7.04
C HIS A 9 -13.70 -13.21 -7.22
N VAL A 10 -14.89 -12.64 -7.04
CA VAL A 10 -16.18 -13.31 -7.24
C VAL A 10 -16.88 -12.65 -8.42
N PRO A 11 -17.39 -13.38 -9.42
CA PRO A 11 -18.20 -12.80 -10.50
C PRO A 11 -19.35 -11.93 -9.95
N ASP A 12 -19.63 -10.78 -10.58
CA ASP A 12 -20.61 -9.80 -10.05
C ASP A 12 -22.05 -10.31 -10.03
N ASP A 13 -22.36 -11.28 -10.87
CA ASP A 13 -23.64 -11.99 -10.96
C ASP A 13 -23.86 -12.99 -9.81
N MET A 14 -22.78 -13.42 -9.14
CA MET A 14 -22.85 -14.30 -7.96
C MET A 14 -22.96 -13.53 -6.65
N LEU A 15 -22.68 -12.22 -6.67
CA LEU A 15 -22.76 -11.38 -5.49
C LEU A 15 -24.21 -11.02 -5.19
N ARG A 16 -24.56 -11.09 -3.89
CA ARG A 16 -25.92 -10.84 -3.40
C ARG A 16 -25.93 -9.66 -2.41
N PRO A 17 -27.08 -9.02 -2.17
CA PRO A 17 -27.21 -8.00 -1.14
C PRO A 17 -26.88 -8.55 0.25
N LEU A 18 -26.23 -7.74 1.09
CA LEU A 18 -25.99 -8.10 2.50
C LEU A 18 -27.27 -8.26 3.32
N SER A 19 -28.37 -7.62 2.89
CA SER A 19 -29.69 -7.75 3.51
C SER A 19 -30.24 -9.18 3.50
N GLU A 20 -29.77 -10.05 2.60
CA GLU A 20 -30.16 -11.46 2.60
C GLU A 20 -29.61 -12.25 3.80
N ALA A 21 -28.46 -11.83 4.33
CA ALA A 21 -27.79 -12.50 5.46
C ALA A 21 -27.97 -11.75 6.78
N LEU A 22 -28.11 -10.42 6.73
CA LEU A 22 -28.26 -9.58 7.91
C LEU A 22 -29.73 -9.22 8.10
N GLY A 23 -30.30 -9.56 9.26
CA GLY A 23 -31.68 -9.21 9.63
C GLY A 23 -31.85 -7.71 9.90
N LEU A 24 -31.79 -6.87 8.86
CA LEU A 24 -31.73 -5.41 8.95
C LEU A 24 -33.10 -4.72 9.10
N GLY A 25 -34.20 -5.47 8.95
CA GLY A 25 -35.56 -4.96 9.13
C GLY A 25 -35.81 -3.70 8.31
N ARG A 26 -36.15 -2.59 8.98
CA ARG A 26 -36.45 -1.29 8.34
C ARG A 26 -35.27 -0.67 7.58
N PHE A 27 -34.03 -1.10 7.85
CA PHE A 27 -32.83 -0.54 7.22
C PHE A 27 -32.48 -1.19 5.87
N THR A 28 -33.17 -2.28 5.52
CA THR A 28 -32.94 -3.07 4.29
C THR A 28 -32.90 -2.20 3.04
N ALA A 29 -33.93 -1.35 2.84
CA ALA A 29 -34.01 -0.50 1.65
C ALA A 29 -32.85 0.50 1.53
N HIS A 30 -32.33 1.01 2.65
CA HIS A 30 -31.18 1.92 2.64
C HIS A 30 -29.89 1.18 2.28
N VAL A 31 -29.71 -0.03 2.81
CA VAL A 31 -28.55 -0.87 2.52
C VAL A 31 -28.55 -1.33 1.06
N GLU A 32 -29.69 -1.70 0.51
CA GLU A 32 -29.82 -2.08 -0.90
C GLU A 32 -29.61 -0.89 -1.85
N ALA A 33 -30.13 0.29 -1.51
CA ALA A 33 -29.87 1.51 -2.28
C ALA A 33 -28.37 1.88 -2.32
N ALA A 34 -27.61 1.45 -1.32
CA ALA A 34 -26.19 1.71 -1.16
C ALA A 34 -25.29 0.52 -1.58
N GLU A 35 -25.82 -0.47 -2.29
CA GLU A 35 -25.13 -1.74 -2.60
C GLU A 35 -23.77 -1.55 -3.29
N LEU A 36 -23.60 -0.51 -4.13
CA LEU A 36 -22.34 -0.23 -4.83
C LEU A 36 -21.21 0.23 -3.89
N LEU A 37 -21.56 0.69 -2.68
CA LEU A 37 -20.61 1.18 -1.69
C LEU A 37 -20.41 0.19 -0.54
N LEU A 38 -21.31 -0.78 -0.39
CA LEU A 38 -21.30 -1.76 0.69
C LEU A 38 -20.64 -3.07 0.25
N PRO A 39 -20.09 -3.84 1.21
CA PRO A 39 -19.72 -5.21 0.92
C PRO A 39 -20.92 -5.98 0.39
N ARG A 40 -20.69 -6.89 -0.55
CA ARG A 40 -21.71 -7.77 -1.12
C ARG A 40 -21.51 -9.19 -0.62
N LEU A 41 -22.62 -9.87 -0.37
CA LEU A 41 -22.66 -11.22 0.16
C LEU A 41 -22.12 -12.22 -0.87
N VAL A 42 -21.22 -13.08 -0.42
CA VAL A 42 -20.72 -14.25 -1.18
C VAL A 42 -21.37 -15.51 -0.61
N LEU A 43 -21.21 -15.71 0.70
CA LEU A 43 -21.62 -16.93 1.40
C LEU A 43 -22.33 -16.57 2.69
N HIS A 44 -23.39 -17.30 3.02
CA HIS A 44 -24.00 -17.30 4.35
C HIS A 44 -24.42 -18.73 4.68
N GLU A 45 -23.81 -19.34 5.69
CA GLU A 45 -24.10 -20.69 6.14
C GLU A 45 -24.15 -20.76 7.67
N ARG A 46 -25.11 -21.52 8.20
CA ARG A 46 -25.11 -21.91 9.61
C ARG A 46 -24.35 -23.23 9.77
N VAL A 47 -23.41 -23.25 10.71
CA VAL A 47 -22.62 -24.42 11.08
C VAL A 47 -22.95 -24.84 12.49
N VAL A 48 -23.03 -26.15 12.72
CA VAL A 48 -23.37 -26.72 14.04
C VAL A 48 -22.10 -27.10 14.79
N ASP A 49 -21.09 -27.65 14.10
CA ASP A 49 -19.81 -28.02 14.71
C ASP A 49 -18.76 -26.93 14.47
N ILE A 50 -18.69 -25.97 15.39
CA ILE A 50 -17.64 -24.96 15.42
C ILE A 50 -16.88 -25.04 16.75
N THR A 51 -15.55 -25.11 16.64
CA THR A 51 -14.64 -25.08 17.78
C THR A 51 -13.88 -23.76 17.76
N LEU A 52 -14.11 -22.93 18.79
CA LEU A 52 -13.37 -21.70 19.02
C LEU A 52 -11.96 -21.99 19.59
N PRO A 53 -11.02 -21.02 19.59
CA PRO A 53 -9.70 -21.21 20.15
C PRO A 53 -9.73 -21.60 21.64
N ALA A 54 -8.65 -22.22 22.14
CA ALA A 54 -8.54 -22.57 23.55
C ALA A 54 -8.81 -21.35 24.46
N ASN A 55 -9.50 -21.59 25.58
CA ASN A 55 -10.00 -20.59 26.54
C ASN A 55 -11.20 -19.76 26.07
N ALA A 56 -11.68 -19.92 24.84
CA ALA A 56 -12.99 -19.42 24.46
C ALA A 56 -14.10 -20.30 25.06
N VAL A 57 -15.23 -19.69 25.37
CA VAL A 57 -16.45 -20.40 25.78
C VAL A 57 -16.91 -21.32 24.65
N ARG A 58 -17.45 -22.48 25.03
CA ARG A 58 -18.03 -23.42 24.09
C ARG A 58 -19.33 -22.84 23.50
N VAL A 59 -19.51 -23.02 22.21
CA VAL A 59 -20.70 -22.58 21.47
C VAL A 59 -21.32 -23.77 20.74
N ASP A 60 -22.64 -23.71 20.53
CA ASP A 60 -23.41 -24.79 19.90
C ASP A 60 -23.53 -24.65 18.38
N GLY A 61 -22.98 -23.58 17.82
CA GLY A 61 -22.98 -23.31 16.39
C GLY A 61 -22.55 -21.88 16.09
N ALA A 62 -22.48 -21.58 14.79
CA ALA A 62 -22.23 -20.23 14.30
C ALA A 62 -22.98 -19.95 13.00
N ALA A 63 -23.33 -18.69 12.77
CA ALA A 63 -23.61 -18.21 11.42
C ALA A 63 -22.32 -17.61 10.83
N ILE A 64 -21.89 -18.17 9.70
CA ILE A 64 -20.71 -17.72 8.97
C ILE A 64 -21.17 -16.97 7.73
N THR A 65 -20.83 -15.67 7.68
CA THR A 65 -21.12 -14.82 6.53
C THR A 65 -19.81 -14.32 5.93
N LEU A 66 -19.57 -14.62 4.66
CA LEU A 66 -18.48 -14.04 3.90
C LEU A 66 -19.05 -13.01 2.94
N ALA A 67 -18.56 -11.78 3.06
CA ALA A 67 -18.84 -10.69 2.14
C ALA A 67 -17.53 -10.21 1.50
N VAL A 68 -17.63 -9.55 0.35
CA VAL A 68 -16.50 -8.87 -0.28
C VAL A 68 -16.83 -7.41 -0.51
N THR A 69 -15.89 -6.54 -0.22
CA THR A 69 -16.03 -5.12 -0.56
C THR A 69 -16.05 -4.94 -2.08
N PRO A 70 -16.52 -3.79 -2.60
CA PRO A 70 -16.27 -3.36 -3.98
C PRO A 70 -14.82 -3.52 -4.47
N ARG A 71 -13.84 -3.47 -3.54
CA ARG A 71 -12.41 -3.70 -3.81
C ARG A 71 -11.98 -5.16 -3.73
N ARG A 72 -12.93 -6.08 -3.59
CA ARG A 72 -12.71 -7.53 -3.47
C ARG A 72 -11.98 -7.94 -2.20
N ASP A 73 -11.98 -7.07 -1.18
CA ASP A 73 -11.42 -7.42 0.11
C ASP A 73 -12.45 -8.27 0.88
N PRO A 74 -12.11 -9.50 1.28
CA PRO A 74 -13.01 -10.35 2.03
C PRO A 74 -13.19 -9.88 3.47
N LEU A 75 -14.44 -9.89 3.90
CA LEU A 75 -14.90 -9.60 5.25
C LEU A 75 -15.70 -10.78 5.77
N LEU A 76 -15.25 -11.35 6.88
CA LEU A 76 -15.84 -12.52 7.51
C LEU A 76 -16.59 -12.11 8.78
N PHE A 77 -17.87 -12.42 8.83
CA PHE A 77 -18.69 -12.38 10.04
C PHE A 77 -18.78 -13.80 10.58
N VAL A 78 -18.45 -13.95 11.86
CA VAL A 78 -18.66 -15.18 12.62
C VAL A 78 -19.53 -14.76 13.77
N ASP A 79 -20.81 -15.12 13.67
CA ASP A 79 -21.83 -14.84 14.68
C ASP A 79 -22.03 -16.10 15.51
N VAL A 80 -21.87 -15.98 16.82
CA VAL A 80 -21.94 -17.09 17.77
C VAL A 80 -22.85 -16.70 18.92
N GLU A 81 -23.72 -17.63 19.29
CA GLU A 81 -24.53 -17.50 20.50
C GLU A 81 -23.78 -18.18 21.64
N ILE A 82 -23.58 -17.45 22.74
CA ILE A 82 -23.01 -17.95 23.97
C ILE A 82 -24.17 -18.14 24.95
N ALA A 83 -24.28 -19.33 25.52
CA ALA A 83 -25.35 -19.65 26.45
C ALA A 83 -25.30 -18.78 27.72
N ASP A 84 -26.47 -18.44 28.27
CA ASP A 84 -26.64 -17.56 29.43
C ASP A 84 -26.01 -18.10 30.73
N ASP A 85 -25.61 -19.38 30.75
CA ASP A 85 -24.91 -20.04 31.85
C ASP A 85 -23.39 -19.80 31.84
N ALA A 86 -22.85 -19.19 30.78
CA ALA A 86 -21.46 -18.80 30.68
C ALA A 86 -21.14 -17.61 31.59
N ASP A 87 -20.07 -17.74 32.38
CA ASP A 87 -19.68 -16.87 33.50
C ASP A 87 -19.43 -15.39 33.13
N GLY A 88 -20.50 -14.59 33.09
CA GLY A 88 -20.45 -13.12 33.22
C GLY A 88 -19.55 -12.37 32.22
N ALA A 89 -19.08 -11.18 32.62
CA ALA A 89 -18.25 -10.32 31.79
C ALA A 89 -16.85 -10.91 31.51
N ASP A 90 -16.30 -11.70 32.45
CA ASP A 90 -14.97 -12.30 32.35
C ASP A 90 -14.90 -13.38 31.28
N ALA A 91 -15.85 -14.32 31.23
CA ALA A 91 -15.84 -15.37 30.20
C ALA A 91 -16.03 -14.82 28.78
N ILE A 92 -16.82 -13.75 28.64
CA ILE A 92 -16.92 -13.01 27.38
C ILE A 92 -15.58 -12.38 27.04
N ALA A 93 -14.95 -11.70 27.99
CA ALA A 93 -13.65 -11.07 27.78
C ALA A 93 -12.56 -12.08 27.37
N GLU A 94 -12.50 -13.24 28.00
CA GLU A 94 -11.59 -14.34 27.64
C GLU A 94 -11.88 -14.86 26.23
N THR A 95 -13.15 -15.06 25.88
CA THR A 95 -13.57 -15.47 24.54
C THR A 95 -13.16 -14.44 23.49
N LEU A 96 -13.37 -13.15 23.77
CA LEU A 96 -12.96 -12.06 22.89
C LEU A 96 -11.43 -12.01 22.73
N TYR A 97 -10.69 -12.23 23.81
CA TYR A 97 -9.23 -12.27 23.78
C TYR A 97 -8.71 -13.46 22.97
N ALA A 98 -9.22 -14.67 23.24
CA ALA A 98 -8.83 -15.89 22.56
C ALA A 98 -9.14 -15.83 21.05
N THR A 99 -10.33 -15.35 20.69
CA THR A 99 -10.72 -15.17 19.28
C THR A 99 -10.04 -13.98 18.61
N TRP A 100 -9.54 -12.99 19.36
CA TRP A 100 -8.67 -11.95 18.80
C TRP A 100 -7.26 -12.47 18.52
N GLN A 101 -6.62 -13.10 19.50
CA GLN A 101 -5.21 -13.51 19.43
C GLN A 101 -5.02 -14.78 18.58
N ASN A 102 -5.86 -15.79 18.81
CA ASN A 102 -5.72 -17.14 18.27
C ASN A 102 -6.80 -17.50 17.25
N ARG A 103 -7.38 -16.52 16.54
CA ARG A 103 -8.41 -16.73 15.48
C ARG A 103 -8.10 -17.82 14.46
N ALA A 104 -6.82 -18.04 14.14
CA ALA A 104 -6.41 -19.11 13.21
C ALA A 104 -6.68 -20.52 13.74
N ALA A 105 -6.88 -20.68 15.05
CA ALA A 105 -7.22 -21.95 15.67
C ALA A 105 -8.72 -22.29 15.60
N THR A 106 -9.57 -21.37 15.14
CA THR A 106 -11.00 -21.64 14.95
C THR A 106 -11.20 -22.72 13.89
N ARG A 107 -12.01 -23.73 14.20
CA ARG A 107 -12.29 -24.87 13.32
C ARG A 107 -13.79 -25.05 13.10
N VAL A 108 -14.15 -25.52 11.92
CA VAL A 108 -15.50 -25.95 11.54
C VAL A 108 -15.41 -27.38 11.04
N ASP A 109 -16.24 -28.27 11.59
CA ASP A 109 -16.19 -29.72 11.31
C ASP A 109 -14.76 -30.30 11.50
N GLY A 110 -14.03 -29.78 12.49
CA GLY A 110 -12.64 -30.14 12.76
C GLY A 110 -11.60 -29.59 11.76
N VAL A 111 -11.98 -28.84 10.73
CA VAL A 111 -11.09 -28.23 9.72
C VAL A 111 -10.85 -26.75 10.05
N PRO A 112 -9.65 -26.18 9.85
CA PRO A 112 -9.43 -24.74 10.03
C PRO A 112 -10.45 -23.90 9.25
N LEU A 113 -10.99 -22.85 9.89
CA LEU A 113 -12.08 -22.05 9.31
C LEU A 113 -11.72 -21.47 7.93
N THR A 114 -10.48 -21.04 7.71
CA THR A 114 -10.07 -20.51 6.41
C THR A 114 -9.98 -21.57 5.32
N GLU A 115 -9.55 -22.78 5.66
CA GLU A 115 -9.53 -23.93 4.74
C GLU A 115 -10.95 -24.40 4.40
N TRP A 116 -11.84 -24.40 5.39
CA TRP A 116 -13.26 -24.67 5.20
C TRP A 116 -13.90 -23.63 4.26
N LEU A 117 -13.59 -22.33 4.45
CA LEU A 117 -14.05 -21.26 3.55
C LEU A 117 -13.52 -21.44 2.13
N ASP A 118 -12.25 -21.76 1.94
CA ASP A 118 -11.67 -22.02 0.61
C ASP A 118 -12.35 -23.21 -0.08
N ALA A 119 -12.65 -24.28 0.67
CA ALA A 119 -13.39 -25.42 0.13
C ALA A 119 -14.82 -25.04 -0.28
N ARG A 120 -15.51 -24.21 0.52
CA ARG A 120 -16.84 -23.69 0.18
C ARG A 120 -16.81 -22.83 -1.06
N LEU A 121 -15.87 -21.88 -1.15
CA LEU A 121 -15.74 -21.01 -2.33
C LEU A 121 -15.54 -21.82 -3.62
N ARG A 122 -14.72 -22.88 -3.58
CA ARG A 122 -14.56 -23.81 -4.72
C ARG A 122 -15.85 -24.54 -5.06
N ALA A 123 -16.60 -25.00 -4.06
CA ALA A 123 -17.89 -25.67 -4.27
C ALA A 123 -18.94 -24.74 -4.90
N TYR A 124 -18.88 -23.44 -4.62
CA TYR A 124 -19.72 -22.41 -5.25
C TYR A 124 -19.33 -22.11 -6.70
N GLY A 125 -18.30 -22.74 -7.25
CA GLY A 125 -17.85 -22.50 -8.62
C GLY A 125 -17.04 -21.22 -8.79
N ILE A 126 -16.57 -20.61 -7.68
CA ILE A 126 -15.62 -19.50 -7.76
C ILE A 126 -14.29 -20.12 -8.19
N PRO A 127 -13.82 -19.84 -9.41
CA PRO A 127 -12.65 -20.52 -9.96
C PRO A 127 -11.45 -20.28 -9.04
N ASP A 128 -10.63 -21.33 -8.86
CA ASP A 128 -9.26 -21.14 -8.40
C ASP A 128 -8.63 -20.15 -9.38
N GLY A 129 -8.57 -18.87 -8.99
CA GLY A 129 -7.99 -17.83 -9.80
C GLY A 129 -6.53 -18.18 -10.03
N SER A 130 -6.24 -18.88 -11.13
CA SER A 130 -4.97 -19.53 -11.46
C SER A 130 -4.45 -20.52 -10.39
N ALA A 131 -3.96 -21.67 -10.83
CA ALA A 131 -3.10 -22.51 -9.99
C ALA A 131 -2.02 -21.64 -9.30
N GLY A 132 -2.14 -21.39 -8.00
CA GLY A 132 -1.22 -20.51 -7.25
C GLY A 132 -1.82 -19.39 -6.40
N ARG A 133 -3.15 -19.30 -6.22
CA ARG A 133 -3.71 -18.36 -5.22
C ARG A 133 -3.26 -18.78 -3.81
N PRO A 134 -2.69 -17.88 -2.98
CA PRO A 134 -2.37 -18.20 -1.60
C PRO A 134 -3.66 -18.45 -0.81
N PRO A 135 -3.63 -19.36 0.18
CA PRO A 135 -4.82 -19.72 0.97
C PRO A 135 -5.38 -18.49 1.68
N LEU A 136 -6.68 -18.55 2.03
CA LEU A 136 -7.26 -17.52 2.87
C LEU A 136 -6.58 -17.52 4.25
N GLU A 137 -6.26 -16.32 4.71
CA GLU A 137 -5.62 -16.05 5.98
C GLU A 137 -6.34 -14.90 6.69
N PHE A 138 -6.34 -14.95 8.01
CA PHE A 138 -6.85 -13.84 8.79
C PHE A 138 -5.93 -12.62 8.68
N GLY A 139 -6.50 -11.50 8.27
CA GLY A 139 -5.87 -10.20 8.35
C GLY A 139 -5.60 -9.79 9.80
N ARG A 140 -4.96 -8.62 9.96
CA ARG A 140 -4.60 -8.07 11.28
C ARG A 140 -5.74 -7.36 11.98
N ASN A 141 -6.77 -6.97 11.23
CA ASN A 141 -7.83 -6.12 11.73
C ASN A 141 -9.05 -6.98 12.09
N VAL A 142 -9.57 -6.74 13.29
CA VAL A 142 -10.78 -7.38 13.82
C VAL A 142 -11.65 -6.31 14.47
N HIS A 143 -12.95 -6.51 14.41
CA HIS A 143 -13.89 -5.84 15.30
C HIS A 143 -14.85 -6.90 15.86
N GLN A 144 -15.07 -6.88 17.18
CA GLN A 144 -15.96 -7.80 17.86
C GLN A 144 -17.11 -7.02 18.48
N SER A 145 -18.33 -7.44 18.21
CA SER A 145 -19.53 -6.85 18.81
C SER A 145 -20.12 -7.85 19.79
N VAL A 146 -20.47 -7.39 20.98
CA VAL A 146 -21.13 -8.16 22.02
C VAL A 146 -22.53 -7.60 22.18
N PHE A 147 -23.52 -8.50 22.10
CA PHE A 147 -24.94 -8.22 22.34
C PHE A 147 -25.37 -9.02 23.57
N PRO A 148 -25.24 -8.46 24.78
CA PRO A 148 -25.54 -9.17 26.02
C PRO A 148 -27.00 -9.64 26.12
N GLY A 149 -27.17 -10.90 26.51
CA GLY A 149 -28.45 -11.51 26.85
C GLY A 149 -28.94 -11.16 28.26
N ALA A 150 -30.07 -11.75 28.66
CA ALA A 150 -30.95 -11.29 29.74
C ALA A 150 -30.29 -10.93 31.08
N ALA A 151 -29.41 -11.77 31.64
CA ALA A 151 -28.82 -11.54 32.96
C ALA A 151 -27.76 -10.43 32.92
N LEU A 152 -26.81 -10.56 31.99
CA LEU A 152 -25.74 -9.58 31.81
C LEU A 152 -26.28 -8.22 31.34
N ALA A 153 -27.23 -8.19 30.42
CA ALA A 153 -27.90 -6.96 29.98
C ALA A 153 -28.53 -6.21 31.16
N ARG A 154 -29.23 -6.91 32.06
CA ARG A 154 -29.81 -6.28 33.26
C ARG A 154 -28.74 -5.73 34.20
N GLY A 155 -27.64 -6.46 34.40
CA GLY A 155 -26.51 -5.98 35.21
C GLY A 155 -25.92 -4.70 34.63
N LEU A 156 -25.61 -4.72 33.33
CA LEU A 156 -25.03 -3.57 32.61
C LEU A 156 -25.95 -2.35 32.57
N LEU A 157 -27.27 -2.54 32.41
CA LEU A 157 -28.24 -1.44 32.42
C LEU A 157 -28.52 -0.90 33.83
N ALA A 158 -28.38 -1.74 34.86
CA ALA A 158 -28.53 -1.34 36.27
C ALA A 158 -27.29 -0.59 36.80
N GLU A 159 -26.11 -0.88 36.26
CA GLU A 159 -24.87 -0.16 36.53
C GLU A 159 -24.90 1.23 35.86
N HIS A 160 -25.81 2.09 36.33
CA HIS A 160 -25.89 3.47 35.86
C HIS A 160 -24.74 4.29 36.44
N VAL A 161 -23.72 4.51 35.61
CA VAL A 161 -22.62 5.41 35.94
C VAL A 161 -22.85 6.74 35.21
N PRO A 162 -23.03 7.87 35.94
CA PRO A 162 -23.20 9.20 35.32
C PRO A 162 -21.93 9.70 34.63
N GLY A 163 -22.10 10.43 33.53
CA GLY A 163 -21.00 11.06 32.79
C GLY A 163 -20.11 10.05 32.03
N ASP A 164 -18.81 10.36 31.92
CA ASP A 164 -17.84 9.57 31.15
C ASP A 164 -17.35 8.29 31.85
N ALA A 165 -17.80 8.04 33.08
CA ALA A 165 -17.35 6.86 33.81
C ALA A 165 -18.01 5.57 33.27
N VAL A 166 -17.25 4.47 33.37
CA VAL A 166 -17.56 3.20 32.73
C VAL A 166 -17.58 2.12 33.79
N GLY A 167 -18.63 1.31 33.79
CA GLY A 167 -18.77 0.18 34.71
C GLY A 167 -17.69 -0.88 34.50
N GLN A 168 -17.37 -1.64 35.56
CA GLN A 168 -16.24 -2.56 35.52
C GLN A 168 -16.44 -3.70 34.52
N ASP A 169 -17.67 -4.19 34.36
CA ASP A 169 -18.01 -5.22 33.38
C ASP A 169 -17.80 -4.71 31.94
N VAL A 170 -18.16 -3.46 31.68
CA VAL A 170 -17.93 -2.83 30.37
C VAL A 170 -16.44 -2.67 30.08
N VAL A 171 -15.65 -2.23 31.07
CA VAL A 171 -14.18 -2.14 30.93
C VAL A 171 -13.60 -3.51 30.60
N THR A 172 -14.02 -4.53 31.34
CA THR A 172 -13.54 -5.92 31.19
C THR A 172 -13.84 -6.45 29.80
N ILE A 173 -15.06 -6.28 29.29
CA ILE A 173 -15.44 -6.76 27.95
C ILE A 173 -14.72 -5.95 26.86
N VAL A 174 -14.79 -4.61 26.89
CA VAL A 174 -14.23 -3.76 25.83
C VAL A 174 -12.72 -3.91 25.70
N LEU A 175 -12.03 -4.12 26.82
CA LEU A 175 -10.58 -4.31 26.86
C LEU A 175 -10.15 -5.78 26.88
N ARG A 176 -11.09 -6.71 26.67
CA ARG A 176 -10.82 -8.15 26.58
C ARG A 176 -10.08 -8.71 27.81
N GLY A 177 -10.39 -8.21 29.00
CA GLY A 177 -9.80 -8.66 30.27
C GLY A 177 -8.31 -8.33 30.41
N THR A 178 -7.75 -7.45 29.56
CA THR A 178 -6.30 -7.16 29.56
C THR A 178 -5.83 -6.22 30.66
N LEU A 179 -6.75 -5.63 31.42
CA LEU A 179 -6.43 -4.75 32.54
C LEU A 179 -6.92 -5.34 33.86
N ASP A 180 -6.11 -5.15 34.89
CA ASP A 180 -6.52 -5.41 36.25
C ASP A 180 -7.69 -4.48 36.63
N SER A 181 -8.68 -5.05 37.32
CA SER A 181 -10.01 -4.52 37.61
C SER A 181 -10.06 -3.26 38.49
N HIS A 182 -8.91 -2.63 38.74
CA HIS A 182 -8.71 -1.58 39.74
C HIS A 182 -7.97 -0.35 39.21
N THR A 183 -7.71 -0.29 37.90
CA THR A 183 -6.91 0.81 37.31
C THR A 183 -7.70 2.11 37.10
N GLY A 184 -9.04 2.08 37.21
CA GLY A 184 -9.91 3.27 37.13
C GLY A 184 -9.79 4.07 35.82
N ALA A 185 -9.10 3.53 34.82
CA ALA A 185 -8.76 4.23 33.60
C ALA A 185 -9.78 3.88 32.51
N THR A 186 -10.56 4.88 32.10
CA THR A 186 -11.39 4.83 30.89
C THR A 186 -10.48 4.90 29.66
N LEU A 187 -9.69 3.85 29.42
CA LEU A 187 -8.65 3.77 28.39
C LEU A 187 -9.24 3.81 26.97
N GLY A 188 -9.63 5.01 26.54
CA GLY A 188 -10.19 5.26 25.22
C GLY A 188 -11.58 4.63 24.98
N ILE A 189 -12.25 4.15 26.04
CA ILE A 189 -13.63 3.67 25.95
C ILE A 189 -14.56 4.87 25.76
N ARG A 190 -15.47 4.80 24.79
CA ARG A 190 -16.47 5.83 24.52
C ARG A 190 -17.88 5.31 24.74
N ARG A 191 -18.74 6.20 25.22
CA ARG A 191 -20.18 6.00 25.42
C ARG A 191 -20.93 7.18 24.81
N PRO A 192 -21.40 7.07 23.54
CA PRO A 192 -22.09 8.18 22.89
C PRO A 192 -23.40 8.49 23.63
N GLU A 193 -23.59 9.73 24.09
CA GLU A 193 -24.73 10.12 24.94
C GLU A 193 -26.08 9.78 24.31
N THR A 194 -26.23 10.02 23.01
CA THR A 194 -27.42 9.72 22.19
C THR A 194 -27.81 8.24 22.17
N LEU A 195 -26.89 7.33 22.50
CA LEU A 195 -27.09 5.89 22.47
C LEU A 195 -27.25 5.27 23.86
N ASN A 196 -27.15 6.07 24.91
CA ASN A 196 -27.13 5.61 26.29
C ASN A 196 -28.32 6.20 27.06
N ASN A 197 -29.42 5.46 27.13
CA ASN A 197 -30.58 5.81 27.93
C ASN A 197 -30.59 4.99 29.23
N THR A 198 -30.58 5.68 30.37
CA THR A 198 -30.54 5.06 31.70
C THR A 198 -31.57 3.94 31.86
N GLY A 199 -31.08 2.74 32.18
CA GLY A 199 -31.91 1.55 32.41
C GLY A 199 -32.59 0.97 31.16
N GLN A 200 -32.38 1.53 29.97
CA GLN A 200 -33.03 1.08 28.73
C GLN A 200 -32.02 0.62 27.69
N THR A 201 -31.05 1.47 27.34
CA THR A 201 -30.09 1.18 26.28
C THR A 201 -28.69 1.62 26.68
N MET A 202 -27.69 0.88 26.22
CA MET A 202 -26.29 1.22 26.43
C MET A 202 -25.47 0.85 25.20
N VAL A 203 -24.58 1.76 24.80
CA VAL A 203 -23.51 1.47 23.85
C VAL A 203 -22.20 1.96 24.44
N ALA A 204 -21.24 1.05 24.54
CA ALA A 204 -19.87 1.34 24.91
C ALA A 204 -18.93 0.67 23.93
N HIS A 205 -17.90 1.38 23.47
CA HIS A 205 -16.94 0.80 22.53
C HIS A 205 -15.54 1.31 22.75
N GLY A 206 -14.58 0.49 22.32
CA GLY A 206 -13.20 0.88 22.10
C GLY A 206 -12.85 0.63 20.63
N ARG A 207 -11.56 0.70 20.30
CA ARG A 207 -11.12 0.60 18.89
C ARG A 207 -11.51 -0.71 18.18
N GLY A 208 -11.68 -1.81 18.90
CA GLY A 208 -11.92 -3.12 18.29
C GLY A 208 -12.98 -3.98 18.97
N VAL A 209 -13.67 -3.44 19.98
CA VAL A 209 -14.77 -4.12 20.68
C VAL A 209 -15.88 -3.13 20.91
N SER A 210 -17.12 -3.53 20.64
CA SER A 210 -18.33 -2.78 21.00
C SER A 210 -19.25 -3.65 21.84
N VAL A 211 -19.85 -3.07 22.86
CA VAL A 211 -20.89 -3.67 23.71
C VAL A 211 -22.16 -2.87 23.48
N ILE A 212 -23.21 -3.55 23.04
CA ILE A 212 -24.49 -2.94 22.63
C ILE A 212 -25.60 -3.65 23.40
N VAL A 213 -26.39 -2.91 24.16
CA VAL A 213 -27.42 -3.47 25.07
C VAL A 213 -28.74 -2.75 24.87
N GLY A 214 -29.84 -3.51 24.88
CA GLY A 214 -31.20 -2.99 24.93
C GLY A 214 -31.77 -2.51 23.59
N TYR A 215 -31.06 -2.73 22.49
CA TYR A 215 -31.53 -2.42 21.15
C TYR A 215 -32.25 -3.62 20.51
N ALA A 216 -33.11 -3.35 19.54
CA ALA A 216 -33.74 -4.42 18.76
C ALA A 216 -32.74 -5.02 17.75
N PRO A 217 -32.85 -6.31 17.40
CA PRO A 217 -31.90 -6.99 16.51
C PRO A 217 -31.62 -6.26 15.17
N PRO A 218 -32.61 -5.62 14.50
CA PRO A 218 -32.33 -4.84 13.30
C PRO A 218 -31.36 -3.66 13.52
N VAL A 219 -31.41 -3.02 14.68
CA VAL A 219 -30.53 -1.90 15.04
C VAL A 219 -29.14 -2.42 15.42
N GLU A 220 -29.08 -3.53 16.14
CA GLU A 220 -27.83 -4.23 16.47
C GLU A 220 -27.06 -4.65 15.20
N ASN A 221 -27.77 -5.22 14.23
CA ASN A 221 -27.20 -5.57 12.92
C ASN A 221 -26.73 -4.33 12.14
N ALA A 222 -27.45 -3.21 12.23
CA ALA A 222 -27.03 -1.95 11.62
C ALA A 222 -25.75 -1.39 12.26
N PHE A 223 -25.61 -1.47 13.59
CA PHE A 223 -24.35 -1.15 14.27
C PHE A 223 -23.22 -2.10 13.85
N GLY A 224 -23.49 -3.39 13.72
CA GLY A 224 -22.55 -4.36 13.18
C GLY A 224 -22.05 -3.98 11.79
N LEU A 225 -22.95 -3.56 10.90
CA LEU A 225 -22.61 -3.08 9.56
C LEU A 225 -21.78 -1.78 9.58
N ALA A 226 -22.13 -0.82 10.44
CA ALA A 226 -21.35 0.40 10.62
C ALA A 226 -19.92 0.09 11.10
N ALA A 227 -19.77 -0.82 12.06
CA ALA A 227 -18.47 -1.28 12.54
C ALA A 227 -17.68 -2.04 11.46
N ALA A 228 -18.35 -2.81 10.60
CA ALA A 228 -17.75 -3.44 9.43
C ALA A 228 -17.20 -2.42 8.42
N GLY A 229 -17.90 -1.30 8.21
CA GLY A 229 -17.43 -0.17 7.39
C GLY A 229 -16.12 0.42 7.91
N ILE A 230 -16.08 0.75 9.20
CA ILE A 230 -14.85 1.26 9.85
C ILE A 230 -13.72 0.22 9.81
N LEU A 231 -14.01 -1.05 10.09
CA LEU A 231 -13.03 -2.13 10.00
C LEU A 231 -12.42 -2.24 8.59
N THR A 232 -13.26 -2.11 7.56
CA THR A 232 -12.85 -2.11 6.16
C THR A 232 -11.94 -0.92 5.85
N ALA A 233 -12.31 0.28 6.28
CA ALA A 233 -11.50 1.48 6.08
C ALA A 233 -10.12 1.36 6.77
N VAL A 234 -10.08 0.90 8.03
CA VAL A 234 -8.82 0.65 8.76
C VAL A 234 -7.97 -0.41 8.06
N ALA A 235 -8.59 -1.48 7.57
CA ALA A 235 -7.88 -2.52 6.84
C ALA A 235 -7.27 -2.01 5.53
N ALA A 236 -8.01 -1.19 4.79
CA ALA A 236 -7.53 -0.52 3.58
C ALA A 236 -6.33 0.38 3.89
N VAL A 237 -6.42 1.25 4.91
CA VAL A 237 -5.29 2.12 5.31
C VAL A 237 -4.05 1.30 5.65
N HIS A 238 -4.19 0.23 6.43
CA HIS A 238 -3.07 -0.63 6.78
C HIS A 238 -2.44 -1.34 5.57
N ARG A 239 -3.26 -1.76 4.59
CA ARG A 239 -2.79 -2.36 3.34
C ARG A 239 -2.05 -1.34 2.47
N ILE A 240 -2.64 -0.17 2.23
CA ILE A 240 -2.04 0.93 1.46
C ILE A 240 -0.68 1.28 2.07
N ARG A 241 -0.62 1.44 3.40
CA ARG A 241 0.63 1.71 4.11
C ARG A 241 1.68 0.61 3.86
N ARG A 242 1.29 -0.66 3.93
CA ARG A 242 2.21 -1.79 3.67
C ARG A 242 2.75 -1.75 2.23
N GLN A 243 1.85 -1.59 1.26
CA GLN A 243 2.21 -1.51 -0.15
C GLN A 243 3.09 -0.30 -0.47
N ALA A 244 2.85 0.84 0.17
CA ALA A 244 3.70 2.03 0.04
C ALA A 244 5.12 1.78 0.59
N PHE A 245 5.25 1.10 1.74
CA PHE A 245 6.56 0.67 2.25
C PHE A 245 7.24 -0.34 1.32
N GLU A 246 6.51 -1.32 0.80
CA GLU A 246 7.04 -2.29 -0.18
C GLU A 246 7.52 -1.58 -1.46
N ALA A 247 6.89 -0.48 -1.88
CA ALA A 247 7.34 0.33 -3.01
C ALA A 247 8.64 1.10 -2.71
N LEU A 248 8.78 1.67 -1.51
CA LEU A 248 10.02 2.35 -1.08
C LEU A 248 11.19 1.36 -0.95
N GLU A 249 10.95 0.17 -0.41
CA GLU A 249 11.98 -0.87 -0.33
C GLU A 249 12.39 -1.39 -1.71
N LEU A 250 11.45 -1.47 -2.66
CA LEU A 250 11.76 -1.84 -4.04
C LEU A 250 12.70 -0.81 -4.70
N ASP A 251 12.45 0.48 -4.53
CA ASP A 251 13.39 1.52 -5.00
C ASP A 251 14.76 1.42 -4.32
N ARG A 252 14.79 1.17 -3.00
CA ARG A 252 16.04 1.02 -2.25
C ARG A 252 16.88 -0.18 -2.71
N ALA A 253 16.23 -1.30 -3.03
CA ALA A 253 16.88 -2.54 -3.42
C ALA A 253 17.25 -2.58 -4.92
N ALA A 254 16.71 -1.68 -5.73
CA ALA A 254 16.95 -1.66 -7.17
C ALA A 254 18.38 -1.21 -7.50
N ALA A 255 19.21 -2.17 -7.95
CA ALA A 255 20.46 -1.87 -8.65
C ALA A 255 20.11 -1.51 -10.10
N VAL A 256 19.96 -0.21 -10.37
CA VAL A 256 19.66 0.30 -11.70
C VAL A 256 20.98 0.44 -12.48
N GLU A 257 21.32 -0.57 -13.27
CA GLU A 257 22.54 -0.58 -14.08
C GLU A 257 22.29 -0.03 -15.50
N THR A 258 21.08 -0.22 -16.02
CA THR A 258 20.71 0.24 -17.37
C THR A 258 19.55 1.24 -17.35
N THR A 259 19.43 2.03 -18.42
CA THR A 259 18.30 2.95 -18.60
C THR A 259 16.97 2.21 -18.74
N ASP A 260 16.97 0.98 -19.29
CA ASP A 260 15.76 0.18 -19.43
C ASP A 260 15.28 -0.37 -18.08
N ASP A 261 16.20 -0.77 -17.20
CA ASP A 261 15.87 -1.14 -15.80
C ASP A 261 15.27 0.05 -15.05
N ALA A 262 15.83 1.25 -15.27
CA ALA A 262 15.31 2.49 -14.70
C ALA A 262 13.87 2.77 -15.17
N ARG A 263 13.59 2.59 -16.48
CA ARG A 263 12.25 2.77 -17.05
C ARG A 263 11.25 1.76 -16.48
N ALA A 264 11.66 0.50 -16.36
CA ALA A 264 10.83 -0.56 -15.79
C ALA A 264 10.47 -0.27 -14.33
N LEU A 265 11.46 0.16 -13.53
CA LEU A 265 11.27 0.56 -12.13
C LEU A 265 10.30 1.74 -12.00
N VAL A 266 10.52 2.81 -12.77
CA VAL A 266 9.62 3.98 -12.80
C VAL A 266 8.20 3.59 -13.20
N GLY A 267 8.04 2.71 -14.20
CA GLY A 267 6.75 2.19 -14.62
C GLY A 267 6.06 1.35 -13.55
N GLN A 268 6.80 0.55 -12.79
CA GLN A 268 6.26 -0.25 -11.69
C GLN A 268 5.84 0.63 -10.50
N LEU A 269 6.70 1.57 -10.09
CA LEU A 269 6.41 2.52 -9.02
C LEU A 269 5.24 3.43 -9.37
N SER A 270 5.13 3.89 -10.62
CA SER A 270 4.02 4.72 -11.09
C SER A 270 2.69 3.97 -11.05
N ARG A 271 2.66 2.69 -11.44
CA ARG A 271 1.45 1.86 -11.33
C ARG A 271 1.04 1.68 -9.88
N ARG A 272 1.98 1.28 -9.01
CA ARG A 272 1.72 1.14 -7.56
C ARG A 272 1.24 2.43 -6.92
N LEU A 273 1.82 3.58 -7.28
CA LEU A 273 1.39 4.88 -6.76
C LEU A 273 -0.05 5.21 -7.19
N ASN A 274 -0.39 4.96 -8.45
CA ASN A 274 -1.76 5.17 -8.93
C ASN A 274 -2.75 4.27 -8.19
N ASP A 275 -2.41 2.99 -8.00
CA ASP A 275 -3.23 2.04 -7.24
C ASP A 275 -3.40 2.50 -5.79
N LEU A 276 -2.33 2.97 -5.13
CA LEU A 276 -2.37 3.50 -3.76
C LEU A 276 -3.25 4.74 -3.62
N GLN A 277 -3.16 5.70 -4.55
CA GLN A 277 -3.95 6.93 -4.54
C GLN A 277 -5.44 6.63 -4.75
N LEU A 278 -5.72 5.74 -5.70
CA LEU A 278 -7.07 5.32 -6.03
C LEU A 278 -7.68 4.49 -4.88
N ASP A 279 -6.92 3.62 -4.22
CA ASP A 279 -7.37 2.90 -3.03
C ASP A 279 -7.61 3.83 -1.84
N LEU A 280 -6.80 4.88 -1.66
CA LEU A 280 -6.99 5.88 -0.60
C LEU A 280 -8.30 6.64 -0.79
N SER A 281 -8.54 7.17 -1.99
CA SER A 281 -9.74 7.96 -2.32
C SER A 281 -11.01 7.11 -2.26
N PHE A 282 -11.01 5.90 -2.82
CA PHE A 282 -12.24 5.09 -2.83
C PHE A 282 -12.46 4.27 -1.56
N SER A 283 -11.42 3.71 -0.93
CA SER A 283 -11.61 2.73 0.16
C SER A 283 -11.61 3.36 1.54
N VAL A 284 -11.09 4.57 1.68
CA VAL A 284 -11.12 5.27 2.97
C VAL A 284 -12.24 6.29 2.97
N GLU A 285 -12.33 7.15 1.97
CA GLU A 285 -13.36 8.20 1.91
C GLU A 285 -14.78 7.59 1.82
N ALA A 286 -15.00 6.59 0.96
CA ALA A 286 -16.33 6.00 0.84
C ALA A 286 -16.80 5.29 2.11
N TYR A 287 -15.93 4.51 2.78
CA TYR A 287 -16.34 3.71 3.94
C TYR A 287 -16.24 4.46 5.27
N ALA A 288 -15.38 5.48 5.35
CA ALA A 288 -15.22 6.27 6.56
C ALA A 288 -16.21 7.43 6.61
N ASP A 289 -16.46 8.11 5.48
CA ASP A 289 -17.28 9.34 5.45
C ASP A 289 -18.73 9.08 5.02
N THR A 290 -19.02 8.04 4.25
CA THR A 290 -20.39 7.80 3.79
C THR A 290 -21.19 7.06 4.86
N ILE A 291 -22.13 7.76 5.47
CA ILE A 291 -23.17 7.16 6.29
C ILE A 291 -24.23 6.59 5.35
N LEU A 292 -24.31 5.27 5.27
CA LEU A 292 -25.13 4.56 4.29
C LEU A 292 -26.56 4.31 4.80
N ILE A 293 -26.75 4.44 6.12
CA ILE A 293 -28.05 4.36 6.78
C ILE A 293 -28.30 5.71 7.43
N PRO A 294 -29.19 6.56 6.86
CA PRO A 294 -29.47 7.91 7.37
C PRO A 294 -30.36 7.81 8.62
N GLU A 295 -29.80 7.30 9.70
CA GLU A 295 -30.47 7.15 10.98
C GLU A 295 -29.56 7.58 12.12
N LEU A 296 -30.09 8.44 13.00
CA LEU A 296 -29.33 9.18 14.01
C LEU A 296 -28.52 8.28 14.96
N LEU A 297 -29.05 7.12 15.35
CA LEU A 297 -28.38 6.18 16.23
C LEU A 297 -27.19 5.55 15.50
N VAL A 298 -27.40 5.05 14.29
CA VAL A 298 -26.33 4.44 13.47
C VAL A 298 -25.24 5.47 13.14
N GLU A 299 -25.64 6.69 12.79
CA GLU A 299 -24.76 7.83 12.55
C GLU A 299 -23.91 8.15 13.77
N SER A 300 -24.54 8.26 14.95
CA SER A 300 -23.84 8.60 16.18
C SER A 300 -22.86 7.52 16.62
N PHE A 301 -23.24 6.24 16.45
CA PHE A 301 -22.34 5.12 16.69
C PHE A 301 -21.15 5.15 15.74
N HIS A 302 -21.41 5.31 14.44
CA HIS A 302 -20.38 5.32 13.40
C HIS A 302 -19.38 6.47 13.60
N ALA A 303 -19.87 7.69 13.84
CA ALA A 303 -19.04 8.86 14.12
C ALA A 303 -18.15 8.63 15.35
N SER A 304 -18.72 8.14 16.45
CA SER A 304 -17.95 7.87 17.65
C SER A 304 -16.88 6.78 17.44
N LEU A 305 -17.20 5.70 16.73
CA LEU A 305 -16.27 4.61 16.45
C LEU A 305 -15.14 5.06 15.50
N ARG A 306 -15.46 5.90 14.51
CA ARG A 306 -14.47 6.52 13.62
C ARG A 306 -13.43 7.31 14.41
N ASP A 307 -13.88 8.12 15.37
CA ASP A 307 -12.99 8.96 16.19
C ASP A 307 -12.03 8.12 17.05
N VAL A 308 -12.54 7.07 17.69
CA VAL A 308 -11.71 6.16 18.53
C VAL A 308 -10.75 5.32 17.70
N SER A 309 -11.10 5.05 16.45
CA SER A 309 -10.24 4.25 15.56
C SER A 309 -8.96 4.98 15.15
N SER A 310 -8.83 6.29 15.44
CA SER A 310 -7.71 7.15 14.99
C SER A 310 -7.51 7.04 13.47
N LEU A 311 -8.62 6.83 12.74
CA LEU A 311 -8.60 6.62 11.30
C LEU A 311 -8.05 7.86 10.58
N ALA A 312 -8.38 9.06 11.07
CA ALA A 312 -7.87 10.31 10.54
C ALA A 312 -6.33 10.43 10.67
N ASP A 313 -5.75 10.09 11.82
CA ASP A 313 -4.29 10.14 12.00
C ASP A 313 -3.59 9.05 11.19
N ALA A 314 -4.18 7.85 11.14
CA ALA A 314 -3.68 6.73 10.35
C ALA A 314 -3.69 7.08 8.86
N LEU A 315 -4.75 7.72 8.38
CA LEU A 315 -4.89 8.22 7.02
C LEU A 315 -3.85 9.30 6.73
N ALA A 316 -3.74 10.34 7.56
CA ALA A 316 -2.78 11.42 7.38
C ALA A 316 -1.32 10.92 7.36
N ASN A 317 -0.97 9.99 8.24
CA ASN A 317 0.35 9.34 8.23
C ASN A 317 0.58 8.53 6.95
N THR A 318 -0.43 7.81 6.47
CA THR A 318 -0.34 6.99 5.25
C THR A 318 -0.21 7.87 4.00
N SER A 319 -0.97 8.96 3.89
CA SER A 319 -0.85 9.95 2.82
C SER A 319 0.57 10.52 2.75
N ARG A 320 1.20 10.85 3.89
CA ARG A 320 2.60 11.32 3.92
C ARG A 320 3.60 10.28 3.40
N ILE A 321 3.34 8.98 3.58
CA ILE A 321 4.18 7.91 3.02
C ILE A 321 3.97 7.80 1.51
N VAL A 322 2.73 7.90 1.04
CA VAL A 322 2.40 7.90 -0.40
C VAL A 322 3.01 9.12 -1.10
N GLU A 323 2.96 10.31 -0.49
CA GLU A 323 3.65 11.51 -0.98
C GLU A 323 5.16 11.31 -1.10
N ARG A 324 5.77 10.58 -0.14
CA ARG A 324 7.18 10.22 -0.22
C ARG A 324 7.49 9.30 -1.39
N VAL A 325 6.63 8.31 -1.67
CA VAL A 325 6.75 7.45 -2.88
C VAL A 325 6.68 8.31 -4.15
N ASN A 326 5.75 9.28 -4.20
CA ASN A 326 5.63 10.20 -5.32
C ASN A 326 6.89 11.07 -5.52
N ALA A 327 7.46 11.59 -4.42
CA ALA A 327 8.70 12.37 -4.48
C ALA A 327 9.88 11.53 -5.02
N VAL A 328 10.03 10.28 -4.56
CA VAL A 328 11.05 9.34 -5.06
C VAL A 328 10.84 9.07 -6.55
N LEU A 329 9.60 8.82 -6.98
CA LEU A 329 9.26 8.63 -8.39
C LEU A 329 9.62 9.85 -9.25
N ALA A 330 9.34 11.06 -8.76
CA ALA A 330 9.68 12.30 -9.46
C ALA A 330 11.20 12.46 -9.63
N THR A 331 11.98 12.20 -8.59
CA THR A 331 13.45 12.20 -8.67
C THR A 331 13.97 11.20 -9.70
N ARG A 332 13.47 9.96 -9.68
CA ARG A 332 13.87 8.93 -10.64
C ARG A 332 13.52 9.28 -12.08
N ARG A 333 12.39 9.94 -12.33
CA ARG A 333 12.04 10.44 -13.66
C ARG A 333 13.02 11.48 -14.16
N VAL A 334 13.41 12.44 -13.32
CA VAL A 334 14.42 13.45 -13.66
C VAL A 334 15.78 12.82 -13.95
N ASP A 335 16.21 11.85 -13.13
CA ASP A 335 17.46 11.11 -13.36
C ASP A 335 17.44 10.37 -14.70
N LEU A 336 16.29 9.76 -15.02
CA LEU A 336 16.08 9.02 -16.27
C LEU A 336 16.06 9.94 -17.49
N GLU A 337 15.37 11.08 -17.40
CA GLU A 337 15.38 12.10 -18.45
C GLU A 337 16.79 12.61 -18.70
N THR A 338 17.53 12.90 -17.64
CA THR A 338 18.94 13.35 -17.71
C THR A 338 19.83 12.30 -18.35
N ALA A 339 19.73 11.03 -17.93
CA ALA A 339 20.49 9.92 -18.51
C ALA A 339 20.14 9.73 -20.00
N SER A 340 18.85 9.83 -20.36
CA SER A 340 18.42 9.70 -21.76
C SER A 340 18.95 10.82 -22.64
N GLN A 341 19.00 12.06 -22.13
CA GLN A 341 19.59 13.20 -22.81
C GLN A 341 21.09 13.01 -23.02
N GLN A 342 21.81 12.52 -22.00
CA GLN A 342 23.24 12.22 -22.12
C GLN A 342 23.53 11.16 -23.20
N TYR A 343 22.75 10.08 -23.23
CA TYR A 343 22.87 9.06 -24.28
C TYR A 343 22.59 9.62 -25.68
N ALA A 344 21.59 10.50 -25.82
CA ALA A 344 21.30 11.15 -27.09
C ALA A 344 22.44 12.07 -27.52
N GLU A 345 22.97 12.89 -26.62
CA GLU A 345 24.12 13.76 -26.88
C GLU A 345 25.38 12.97 -27.28
N ASP A 346 25.68 11.87 -26.58
CA ASP A 346 26.85 11.05 -26.89
C ASP A 346 26.71 10.35 -28.24
N ARG A 347 25.51 9.85 -28.57
CA ARG A 347 25.24 9.30 -29.90
C ARG A 347 25.40 10.36 -30.98
N ASP A 348 24.89 11.56 -30.76
CA ASP A 348 24.99 12.66 -31.71
C ASP A 348 26.44 13.12 -31.87
N ARG A 349 27.25 13.13 -30.80
CA ARG A 349 28.70 13.36 -30.87
C ARG A 349 29.42 12.30 -31.70
N VAL A 350 29.09 11.03 -31.49
CA VAL A 350 29.69 9.92 -32.26
C VAL A 350 29.28 10.00 -33.73
N LEU A 351 28.00 10.23 -34.02
CA LEU A 351 27.49 10.38 -35.37
C LEU A 351 28.14 11.59 -36.07
N ALA A 352 28.23 12.73 -35.40
CA ALA A 352 28.93 13.90 -35.91
C ALA A 352 30.41 13.62 -36.17
N ALA A 353 31.09 12.87 -35.29
CA ALA A 353 32.48 12.46 -35.49
C ALA A 353 32.63 11.53 -36.70
N VAL A 354 31.74 10.55 -36.88
CA VAL A 354 31.73 9.64 -38.04
C VAL A 354 31.48 10.40 -39.33
N ILE A 355 30.50 11.32 -39.36
CA ILE A 355 30.21 12.16 -40.52
C ILE A 355 31.43 13.05 -40.85
N ALA A 356 32.07 13.64 -39.83
CA ALA A 356 33.26 14.46 -40.03
C ALA A 356 34.42 13.65 -40.62
N VAL A 357 34.68 12.45 -40.10
CA VAL A 357 35.74 11.55 -40.63
C VAL A 357 35.41 11.08 -42.04
N GLY A 358 34.15 10.67 -42.31
CA GLY A 358 33.71 10.24 -43.63
C GLY A 358 33.83 11.35 -44.68
N SER A 359 33.42 12.57 -44.33
CA SER A 359 33.56 13.75 -45.21
C SER A 359 35.03 14.07 -45.49
N LEU A 360 35.89 13.91 -44.49
CA LEU A 360 37.33 14.13 -44.62
C LEU A 360 37.98 13.12 -45.58
N ILE A 361 37.51 11.87 -45.63
CA ILE A 361 38.04 10.82 -46.51
C ILE A 361 37.48 10.93 -47.94
N ALA A 362 36.25 11.41 -48.11
CA ALA A 362 35.58 11.48 -49.42
C ALA A 362 36.00 12.69 -50.28
N LEU A 363 36.43 13.80 -49.67
CA LEU A 363 36.82 15.00 -50.40
C LEU A 363 38.07 14.84 -51.29
N PRO A 364 39.18 14.22 -50.84
CA PRO A 364 40.39 14.12 -51.66
C PRO A 364 40.17 13.33 -52.96
N PRO A 365 39.48 12.17 -52.97
CA PRO A 365 39.12 11.48 -54.20
C PRO A 365 38.22 12.32 -55.11
N ALA A 366 37.25 13.06 -54.56
CA ALA A 366 36.37 13.94 -55.35
C ALA A 366 37.13 15.11 -56.00
N LEU A 367 38.06 15.72 -55.28
CA LEU A 367 38.95 16.77 -55.80
C LEU A 367 39.89 16.23 -56.87
N LEU A 368 40.43 15.02 -56.68
CA LEU A 368 41.25 14.35 -57.69
C LEU A 368 40.44 14.02 -58.94
N LEU A 369 39.21 13.48 -58.78
CA LEU A 369 38.31 13.23 -59.90
C LEU A 369 37.97 14.52 -60.66
N ALA A 370 37.69 15.61 -59.94
CA ALA A 370 37.42 16.91 -60.53
C ALA A 370 38.64 17.46 -61.28
N TYR A 371 39.84 17.32 -60.71
CA TYR A 371 41.09 17.71 -61.36
C TYR A 371 41.31 16.94 -62.67
N PHE A 372 41.15 15.61 -62.65
CA PHE A 372 41.29 14.78 -63.85
C PHE A 372 40.17 14.99 -64.87
N GLY A 373 38.95 15.36 -64.44
CA GLY A 373 37.85 15.69 -65.33
C GLY A 373 38.02 17.04 -66.04
N VAL A 374 38.49 18.08 -65.34
CA VAL A 374 38.66 19.43 -65.88
C VAL A 374 39.94 19.56 -66.73
N ASN A 375 41.04 18.92 -66.33
CA ASN A 375 42.31 18.94 -67.08
C ASN A 375 42.46 17.78 -68.08
N SER A 376 41.35 17.24 -68.60
CA SER A 376 41.35 16.07 -69.50
C SER A 376 42.16 16.28 -70.80
N SER A 377 42.48 17.53 -71.18
CA SER A 377 43.33 17.87 -72.32
C SER A 377 44.84 17.79 -72.06
N ASP A 378 45.29 17.79 -70.80
CA ASP A 378 46.71 17.71 -70.38
C ASP A 378 47.11 16.33 -69.81
N VAL A 379 46.19 15.36 -69.84
CA VAL A 379 46.45 13.98 -69.37
C VAL A 379 46.91 13.13 -70.56
N ASP A 380 48.16 12.66 -70.51
CA ASP A 380 48.77 11.84 -71.57
C ASP A 380 48.05 10.49 -71.71
N SER A 381 47.35 10.30 -72.83
CA SER A 381 46.50 9.13 -73.14
C SER A 381 47.25 7.80 -73.20
N ARG A 382 48.59 7.79 -73.14
CA ARG A 382 49.42 6.58 -73.15
C ARG A 382 49.90 6.14 -71.77
N ARG A 383 49.56 6.84 -70.68
CA ARG A 383 50.02 6.51 -69.32
C ARG A 383 48.86 6.29 -68.35
N SER A 384 49.10 5.41 -67.38
CA SER A 384 48.11 5.10 -66.34
C SER A 384 48.00 6.26 -65.35
N ILE A 385 46.78 6.57 -64.92
CA ILE A 385 46.44 7.58 -63.89
C ILE A 385 47.16 7.33 -62.55
N LEU A 386 47.69 6.12 -62.34
CA LEU A 386 48.42 5.70 -61.13
C LEU A 386 49.94 5.92 -61.20
N ASP A 387 50.47 6.60 -62.22
CA ASP A 387 51.91 6.88 -62.33
C ASP A 387 52.37 7.96 -61.33
N ILE A 388 52.76 7.50 -60.13
CA ILE A 388 53.20 8.30 -58.98
C ILE A 388 54.39 9.19 -59.34
N GLN A 389 55.25 8.81 -60.30
CA GLN A 389 56.41 9.61 -60.68
C GLN A 389 56.03 10.87 -61.47
N HIS A 390 54.87 10.88 -62.14
CA HIS A 390 54.42 12.02 -62.94
C HIS A 390 53.33 12.84 -62.25
N TYR A 391 52.36 12.19 -61.60
CA TYR A 391 51.23 12.87 -60.94
C TYR A 391 51.42 13.05 -59.43
N GLY A 392 52.56 12.65 -58.86
CA GLY A 392 52.83 12.69 -57.41
C GLY A 392 52.66 14.07 -56.78
N VAL A 393 52.96 15.16 -57.51
CA VAL A 393 52.77 16.54 -57.02
C VAL A 393 51.27 16.90 -56.93
N ALA A 394 50.45 16.45 -57.89
CA ALA A 394 49.00 16.68 -57.85
C ALA A 394 48.35 15.90 -56.70
N TYR A 395 48.77 14.64 -56.49
CA TYR A 395 48.36 13.86 -55.32
C TYR A 395 48.81 14.52 -54.01
N ALA A 396 50.05 15.01 -53.93
CA ALA A 396 50.56 15.70 -52.74
C ALA A 396 49.74 16.94 -52.41
N ILE A 397 49.48 17.82 -53.39
CA ILE A 397 48.68 19.06 -53.19
C ILE A 397 47.24 18.73 -52.79
N ALA A 398 46.63 17.71 -53.38
CA ALA A 398 45.26 17.31 -53.04
C ALA A 398 45.15 16.78 -51.59
N TRP A 399 46.17 16.06 -51.10
CA TRP A 399 46.16 15.46 -49.75
C TRP A 399 46.77 16.35 -48.66
N LEU A 400 47.57 17.36 -49.00
CA LEU A 400 48.26 18.25 -48.05
C LEU A 400 47.31 18.97 -47.07
N PRO A 401 46.22 19.64 -47.51
CA PRO A 401 45.31 20.31 -46.58
C PRO A 401 44.61 19.33 -45.64
N PHE A 402 44.38 18.09 -46.07
CA PHE A 402 43.80 17.02 -45.23
C PHE A 402 44.75 16.57 -44.14
N LEU A 403 46.00 16.30 -44.49
CA LEU A 403 47.05 15.92 -43.54
C LEU A 403 47.29 17.05 -42.51
N LEU A 404 47.26 18.32 -42.95
CA LEU A 404 47.38 19.47 -42.07
C LEU A 404 46.22 19.53 -41.06
N LEU A 405 44.99 19.29 -41.51
CA LEU A 405 43.80 19.33 -40.67
C LEU A 405 43.80 18.20 -39.63
N ILE A 406 44.24 16.99 -40.02
CA ILE A 406 44.46 15.85 -39.12
C ILE A 406 45.52 16.18 -38.06
N ALA A 407 46.64 16.78 -38.47
CA ALA A 407 47.71 17.17 -37.56
C ALA A 407 47.23 18.22 -36.54
N VAL A 408 46.49 19.24 -36.98
CA VAL A 408 45.89 20.27 -36.09
C VAL A 408 44.89 19.63 -35.12
N GLY A 409 44.04 18.71 -35.60
CA GLY A 409 43.08 17.98 -34.76
C GLY A 409 43.76 17.12 -33.69
N LEU A 410 44.83 16.40 -34.04
CA LEU A 410 45.62 15.61 -33.08
C LEU A 410 46.31 16.49 -32.04
N VAL A 411 46.85 17.64 -32.44
CA VAL A 411 47.48 18.60 -31.52
C VAL A 411 46.45 19.22 -30.57
N ALA A 412 45.25 19.58 -31.06
CA ALA A 412 44.17 20.10 -30.23
C ALA A 412 43.69 19.06 -29.21
N ARG A 413 43.49 17.80 -29.64
CA ARG A 413 43.09 16.69 -28.77
C ARG A 413 44.15 16.43 -27.69
N ARG A 414 45.44 16.40 -28.06
CA ARG A 414 46.53 16.26 -27.08
C ARG A 414 46.53 17.42 -26.07
N ARG A 415 46.36 18.66 -26.51
CA ARG A 415 46.29 19.83 -25.61
C ARG A 415 45.13 19.78 -24.63
N ILE A 416 43.96 19.30 -25.05
CA ILE A 416 42.79 19.14 -24.16
C ILE A 416 43.03 18.01 -23.14
N SER A 417 43.57 16.87 -23.59
CA SER A 417 43.90 15.75 -22.67
C SER A 417 44.97 16.09 -21.64
N LEU A 418 45.93 16.95 -21.99
CA LEU A 418 46.97 17.44 -21.09
C LEU A 418 46.44 18.46 -20.07
N ARG A 419 45.39 19.24 -20.41
CA ARG A 419 44.74 20.15 -19.47
C ARG A 419 43.86 19.43 -18.44
N LEU A 420 43.25 18.31 -18.82
CA LEU A 420 42.48 17.45 -17.90
C LEU A 420 43.36 16.56 -17.01
N SER A 421 44.64 16.37 -17.38
CA SER A 421 45.62 15.61 -16.59
C SER A 421 46.48 16.49 -15.66
N ALA A 422 46.20 17.79 -15.57
CA ALA A 422 46.85 18.65 -14.57
C ALA A 422 46.28 18.27 -13.18
N PRO A 423 47.09 17.71 -12.27
CA PRO A 423 46.63 17.35 -10.94
C PRO A 423 46.28 18.61 -10.16
N ASP A 424 45.20 18.53 -9.41
CA ASP A 424 44.83 19.46 -8.36
C ASP A 424 45.93 19.48 -7.28
N ALA A 425 46.97 20.30 -7.51
CA ALA A 425 48.10 20.46 -6.61
C ALA A 425 48.37 21.95 -6.37
N ALA A 426 47.38 22.66 -5.83
CA ALA A 426 47.58 23.87 -5.02
C ALA A 426 46.32 24.27 -4.24
N ALA A 427 45.87 23.41 -3.31
CA ALA A 427 45.09 23.88 -2.17
C ALA A 427 46.01 23.98 -0.95
N PRO A 428 46.33 25.18 -0.43
CA PRO A 428 47.17 25.31 0.76
C PRO A 428 46.43 24.77 1.99
N ALA A 429 47.15 23.98 2.77
CA ALA A 429 46.70 23.40 4.03
C ALA A 429 46.12 24.45 4.99
N ARG A 430 44.78 24.53 5.05
CA ARG A 430 44.08 25.28 6.09
C ARG A 430 44.11 24.44 7.37
N ARG A 431 45.12 24.72 8.21
CA ARG A 431 45.19 24.30 9.62
C ARG A 431 43.86 24.61 10.32
N THR A 432 42.99 23.62 10.45
CA THR A 432 41.89 23.66 11.41
C THR A 432 42.47 23.31 12.78
N ARG A 433 42.66 24.36 13.59
CA ARG A 433 42.85 24.28 15.03
C ARG A 433 41.76 23.38 15.63
N ARG A 434 42.15 22.22 16.15
CA ARG A 434 41.36 21.49 17.15
C ARG A 434 41.18 22.40 18.37
N PRO A 435 39.94 22.68 18.84
CA PRO A 435 39.75 23.22 20.17
C PRO A 435 40.07 22.10 21.18
N ARG A 436 41.10 22.33 22.00
CA ARG A 436 41.41 21.52 23.19
C ARG A 436 40.19 21.57 24.13
N LEU A 437 39.53 20.43 24.29
CA LEU A 437 38.68 20.14 25.43
C LEU A 437 39.52 20.26 26.70
N ARG A 438 39.28 21.37 27.40
CA ARG A 438 39.88 21.75 28.68
C ARG A 438 39.24 20.87 29.76
N ARG A 439 39.86 19.71 30.04
CA ARG A 439 39.62 18.95 31.28
C ARG A 439 40.07 19.81 32.47
N SER A 440 39.11 20.41 33.16
CA SER A 440 39.31 20.96 34.50
C SER A 440 39.35 19.80 35.50
N ARG A 441 40.56 19.36 35.85
CA ARG A 441 40.83 18.61 37.08
C ARG A 441 41.28 19.62 38.12
N ARG A 442 40.41 19.98 39.05
CA ARG A 442 40.72 20.76 40.26
C ARG A 442 40.63 19.81 41.46
N ARG A 443 41.79 19.35 41.93
CA ARG A 443 42.11 18.99 43.33
C ARG A 443 43.21 19.98 43.71
N GLY A 444 43.30 20.61 44.86
CA GLY A 444 42.48 20.68 46.06
C GLY A 444 43.16 21.69 47.00
N ARG A 445 42.39 22.31 47.87
CA ARG A 445 42.79 22.75 49.21
C ARG A 445 41.51 22.91 50.01
#